data_AF-A0A8J6E8V7-F1
#
_entry.id   AF-A0A8J6E8V7-F1
#
_cell.length_a   1.000
_cell.length_b   1.000
_cell.length_c   1.000
_cell.angle_alpha   90.00
_cell.angle_beta   90.00
_cell.angle_gamma   90.00
#
_symmetry.space_group_name_H-M   'P 1'
#
loop_
_entity.id
_entity.type
_entity.pdbx_description
1 polymer ?
#
loop_
_entity_poly.entity_id
_entity_poly.type
_entity_poly.pdbx_seq_one_letter_code
_entity_poly.pdbx_strand_id
1 'polypeptide(L)'
;MERRRKQKMLRSQLQVLRFLLEFLQEADSASWEETSPETLNQEVEEVKMKWKSLKSEYQEKVMEVEELIPQLLEKLQLLQEKKTQLEEALHRHRAQTVMADEKAKETERHLQEVFQKQQLVVEKCQLQMEQLKEEIRSLEQAADRWIHAANRSSSLAGLLSHLQGVSLVSVGDKELVLDIHVSEKTEIAPLRVNLHWTSEGEFQVELHH
;
A
#
# COMPACT_ATOMS: atom_id res chain seq x y z
N MET A 1 94.80 29.08 83.46
CA MET A 1 93.69 28.70 82.56
C MET A 1 92.66 29.83 82.38
N GLU A 2 92.22 30.51 83.44
CA GLU A 2 91.13 31.51 83.37
C GLU A 2 91.42 32.75 82.50
N ARG A 3 92.64 33.28 82.53
CA ARG A 3 93.00 34.50 81.78
C ARG A 3 92.87 34.34 80.26
N ARG A 4 93.25 33.15 79.73
CA ARG A 4 93.06 32.78 78.31
C ARG A 4 91.58 32.64 77.95
N ARG A 5 90.75 32.10 78.84
CA ARG A 5 89.30 31.93 78.62
C ARG A 5 88.60 33.29 78.57
N LYS A 6 88.94 34.20 79.49
CA LYS A 6 88.43 35.59 79.50
C LYS A 6 88.84 36.35 78.24
N GLN A 7 90.09 36.23 77.80
CA GLN A 7 90.56 36.88 76.56
C GLN A 7 89.86 36.36 75.30
N LYS A 8 89.62 35.04 75.19
CA LYS A 8 88.84 34.48 74.08
C LYS A 8 87.40 34.98 74.07
N MET A 9 86.77 35.05 75.24
CA MET A 9 85.40 35.56 75.39
C MET A 9 85.30 37.05 75.05
N LEU A 10 86.27 37.86 75.48
CA LEU A 10 86.31 39.28 75.13
C LEU A 10 86.47 39.46 73.61
N ARG A 11 87.32 38.64 72.98
CA ARG A 11 87.55 38.68 71.53
C ARG A 11 86.31 38.25 70.75
N SER A 12 85.58 37.22 71.19
CA SER A 12 84.34 36.82 70.55
C SER A 12 83.24 37.88 70.72
N GLN A 13 83.14 38.50 71.90
CA GLN A 13 82.18 39.58 72.14
C GLN A 13 82.47 40.81 71.27
N LEU A 14 83.75 41.19 71.14
CA LEU A 14 84.16 42.28 70.24
C LEU A 14 83.89 41.96 68.77
N GLN A 15 84.02 40.70 68.36
CA GLN A 15 83.73 40.28 66.99
C GLN A 15 82.23 40.32 66.67
N VAL A 16 81.38 39.94 67.63
CA VAL A 16 79.91 40.07 67.50
C VAL A 16 79.50 41.54 67.46
N LEU A 17 80.08 42.39 68.32
CA LEU A 17 79.82 43.83 68.29
C LEU A 17 80.25 44.45 66.96
N ARG A 18 81.39 44.02 66.41
CA ARG A 18 81.85 44.49 65.09
C ARG A 18 80.88 44.07 63.99
N PHE A 19 80.42 42.83 64.00
CA PHE A 19 79.42 42.35 63.03
C PHE A 19 78.09 43.10 63.13
N LEU A 20 77.61 43.37 64.35
CA LEU A 20 76.38 44.14 64.55
C LEU A 20 76.55 45.60 64.10
N LEU A 21 77.72 46.20 64.32
CA LEU A 21 78.04 47.53 63.83
C LEU A 21 78.14 47.58 62.31
N GLU A 22 78.80 46.60 61.69
CA GLU A 22 78.87 46.47 60.22
C GLU A 22 77.46 46.30 59.62
N PHE A 23 76.61 45.46 60.23
CA PHE A 23 75.22 45.25 59.81
C PHE A 23 74.36 46.51 59.97
N LEU A 24 74.48 47.22 61.08
CA LEU A 24 73.76 48.48 61.27
C LEU A 24 74.24 49.57 60.31
N GLN A 25 75.53 49.57 59.97
CA GLN A 25 76.10 50.51 59.01
C GLN A 25 75.65 50.19 57.57
N GLU A 26 75.49 48.91 57.22
CA GLU A 26 74.85 48.46 55.97
C GLU A 26 73.34 48.76 55.95
N ALA A 27 72.64 48.60 57.08
CA ALA A 27 71.22 48.94 57.19
C ALA A 27 70.96 50.46 57.14
N ASP A 28 71.89 51.29 57.62
CA ASP A 28 71.86 52.75 57.47
C ASP A 28 72.22 53.21 56.04
N SER A 29 72.92 52.37 55.26
CA SER A 29 73.28 52.68 53.86
C SER A 29 72.34 52.03 52.84
N ALA A 30 71.55 51.04 53.24
CA ALA A 30 70.36 50.63 52.52
C ALA A 30 69.29 51.73 52.71
N SER A 31 69.11 52.58 51.71
CA SER A 31 68.03 53.54 51.65
C SER A 31 66.69 52.80 51.69
N TRP A 32 66.17 52.60 52.90
CA TRP A 32 64.77 52.22 53.15
C TRP A 32 63.79 53.34 52.74
N GLU A 33 64.31 54.41 52.12
CA GLU A 33 63.60 55.59 51.65
C GLU A 33 62.97 55.46 50.25
N GLU A 34 63.14 54.34 49.53
CA GLU A 34 62.60 54.25 48.16
C GLU A 34 61.13 53.83 48.04
N THR A 35 60.43 53.64 49.15
CA THR A 35 58.96 53.63 49.13
C THR A 35 58.45 54.52 50.24
N SER A 36 58.14 55.77 49.88
CA SER A 36 57.47 56.65 50.83
C SER A 36 56.15 55.96 51.26
N PRO A 37 55.74 56.09 52.53
CA PRO A 37 54.47 55.53 52.98
C PRO A 37 53.27 56.08 52.18
N GLU A 38 53.46 57.21 51.50
CA GLU A 38 52.49 57.84 50.61
C GLU A 38 52.37 57.10 49.26
N THR A 39 53.48 56.64 48.64
CA THR A 39 53.43 55.86 47.40
C THR A 39 52.83 54.47 47.63
N LEU A 40 53.18 53.81 48.74
CA LEU A 40 52.55 52.54 49.14
C LEU A 40 51.04 52.68 49.37
N ASN A 41 50.60 53.76 50.02
CA ASN A 41 49.17 54.03 50.22
C ASN A 41 48.44 54.31 48.89
N GLN A 42 49.09 55.00 47.95
CA GLN A 42 48.54 55.23 46.61
C GLN A 42 48.38 53.92 45.83
N GLU A 43 49.39 53.06 45.82
CA GLU A 43 49.33 51.75 45.16
C GLU A 43 48.24 50.85 45.77
N VAL A 44 48.12 50.84 47.10
CA VAL A 44 47.06 50.09 47.79
C VAL A 44 45.68 50.62 47.41
N GLU A 45 45.48 51.93 47.34
CA GLU A 45 44.19 52.50 46.96
C GLU A 45 43.88 52.25 45.47
N GLU A 46 44.88 52.28 44.58
CA GLU A 46 44.72 51.89 43.17
C GLU A 46 44.32 50.43 43.00
N VAL A 47 44.98 49.50 43.70
CA VAL A 47 44.64 48.08 43.68
C VAL A 47 43.22 47.86 44.21
N LYS A 48 42.85 48.57 45.27
CA LYS A 48 41.50 48.52 45.85
C LYS A 48 40.44 49.06 44.89
N MET A 49 40.74 50.11 44.13
CA MET A 49 39.85 50.62 43.07
C MET A 49 39.72 49.63 41.91
N LYS A 50 40.82 49.03 41.45
CA LYS A 50 40.81 47.96 40.44
C LYS A 50 40.00 46.75 40.90
N TRP A 51 40.15 46.33 42.16
CA TRP A 51 39.38 45.23 42.75
C TRP A 51 37.88 45.55 42.83
N LYS A 52 37.51 46.79 43.22
CA LYS A 52 36.11 47.24 43.22
C LYS A 52 35.52 47.22 41.81
N SER A 53 36.26 47.70 40.81
CA SER A 53 35.81 47.68 39.41
C SER A 53 35.60 46.25 38.93
N LEU A 54 36.58 45.36 39.16
CA LEU A 54 36.50 43.96 38.76
C LEU A 54 35.34 43.24 39.44
N LYS A 55 35.10 43.52 40.72
CA LYS A 55 33.97 42.96 41.46
C LYS A 55 32.62 43.43 40.90
N SER A 56 32.53 44.72 40.52
CA SER A 56 31.33 45.27 39.89
C SER A 56 31.07 44.63 38.53
N GLU A 57 32.09 44.53 37.67
CA GLU A 57 32.00 43.90 36.35
C GLU A 57 31.61 42.42 36.46
N TYR A 58 32.21 41.69 37.42
CA TYR A 58 31.84 40.30 37.70
C TYR A 58 30.37 40.19 38.13
N GLN A 59 29.90 41.06 39.03
CA GLN A 59 28.50 41.05 39.45
C GLN A 59 27.55 41.34 38.29
N GLU A 60 27.88 42.31 37.43
CA GLU A 60 27.09 42.61 36.24
C GLU A 60 27.01 41.41 35.29
N LYS A 61 28.13 40.71 35.06
CA LYS A 61 28.16 39.49 34.23
C LYS A 61 27.40 38.33 34.85
N VAL A 62 27.45 38.17 36.17
CA VAL A 62 26.64 37.17 36.87
C VAL A 62 25.16 37.47 36.69
N MET A 63 24.72 38.72 36.88
CA MET A 63 23.32 39.09 36.66
C MET A 63 22.89 38.88 35.21
N GLU A 64 23.72 39.25 34.23
CA GLU A 64 23.44 39.03 32.81
C GLU A 64 23.21 37.53 32.51
N VAL A 65 24.03 36.65 33.08
CA VAL A 65 23.87 35.19 32.95
C VAL A 65 22.64 34.69 33.70
N GLU A 66 22.41 35.15 34.92
CA GLU A 66 21.24 34.78 35.74
C GLU A 66 19.91 35.17 35.08
N GLU A 67 19.86 36.30 34.37
CA GLU A 67 18.68 36.73 33.60
C GLU A 67 18.45 35.90 32.32
N LEU A 68 19.51 35.38 31.70
CA LEU A 68 19.42 34.54 30.50
C LEU A 68 19.02 33.09 30.80
N ILE A 69 19.35 32.57 31.98
CA ILE A 69 19.06 31.18 32.36
C ILE A 69 17.55 30.85 32.27
N PRO A 70 16.62 31.66 32.82
CA PRO A 70 15.18 31.41 32.71
C PRO A 70 14.70 31.35 31.25
N GLN A 71 15.19 32.25 30.40
CA GLN A 71 14.81 32.31 28.99
C GLN A 71 15.27 31.07 28.22
N LEU A 72 16.47 30.57 28.54
CA LEU A 72 16.99 29.33 27.97
C LEU A 72 16.21 28.11 28.46
N LEU A 73 15.85 28.06 29.75
CA LEU A 73 15.04 26.99 30.31
C LEU A 73 13.64 26.94 29.68
N GLU A 74 12.99 28.09 29.50
CA GLU A 74 11.69 28.18 28.83
C GLU A 74 11.77 27.69 27.38
N LYS A 75 12.80 28.13 26.63
CA LYS A 75 13.04 27.64 25.26
C LYS A 75 13.28 26.14 25.22
N LEU A 76 14.00 25.58 26.19
CA LEU A 76 14.28 24.15 26.28
C LEU A 76 13.00 23.37 26.56
N GLN A 77 12.16 23.83 27.49
CA GLN A 77 10.85 23.26 27.77
C GLN A 77 9.95 23.26 26.53
N LEU A 78 9.85 24.39 25.84
CA LEU A 78 9.05 24.50 24.61
C LEU A 78 9.55 23.55 23.51
N LEU A 79 10.87 23.41 23.35
CA LEU A 79 11.45 22.47 22.39
C LEU A 79 11.16 21.02 22.78
N GLN A 80 11.16 20.71 24.07
CA GLN A 80 10.86 19.37 24.57
C GLN A 80 9.38 19.03 24.36
N GLU A 81 8.46 19.96 24.61
CA GLU A 81 7.04 19.80 24.29
C GLU A 81 6.79 19.63 22.79
N LYS A 82 7.46 20.42 21.94
CA LYS A 82 7.36 20.26 20.48
C LYS A 82 7.90 18.91 20.03
N LYS A 83 8.98 18.43 20.65
CA LYS A 83 9.54 17.10 20.36
C LYS A 83 8.54 16.00 20.70
N THR A 84 7.92 16.03 21.89
CA THR A 84 6.93 15.01 22.28
C THR A 84 5.71 15.05 21.37
N GLN A 85 5.20 16.23 21.03
CA GLN A 85 4.08 16.38 20.07
C GLN A 85 4.42 15.81 18.69
N LEU A 86 5.65 16.02 18.19
CA LEU A 86 6.12 15.46 16.93
C LEU A 86 6.25 13.93 17.00
N GLU A 87 6.78 13.40 18.10
CA GLU A 87 6.88 11.95 18.32
C GLU A 87 5.50 11.29 18.35
N GLU A 88 4.52 11.89 19.03
CA GLU A 88 3.14 11.43 19.06
C GLU A 88 2.45 11.52 17.69
N ALA A 89 2.64 12.62 16.96
CA ALA A 89 2.11 12.78 15.61
C ALA A 89 2.69 11.73 14.65
N LEU A 90 4.00 11.49 14.75
CA LEU A 90 4.69 10.49 13.95
C LEU A 90 4.26 9.07 14.31
N HIS A 91 4.02 8.77 15.59
CA HIS A 91 3.48 7.48 16.01
C HIS A 91 2.06 7.26 15.48
N ARG A 92 1.18 8.26 15.59
CA ARG A 92 -0.17 8.22 15.01
C ARG A 92 -0.14 8.00 13.51
N HIS A 93 0.72 8.71 12.79
CA HIS A 93 0.87 8.55 11.35
C HIS A 93 1.33 7.13 10.99
N ARG A 94 2.35 6.59 11.68
CA ARG A 94 2.81 5.21 11.47
C ARG A 94 1.71 4.17 11.71
N ALA A 95 0.92 4.34 12.78
CA ALA A 95 -0.21 3.48 13.06
C ALA A 95 -1.26 3.56 11.94
N GLN A 96 -1.56 4.77 11.46
CA GLN A 96 -2.52 4.98 10.39
C GLN A 96 -2.05 4.37 9.05
N THR A 97 -0.76 4.46 8.72
CA THR A 97 -0.21 3.83 7.51
C THR A 97 -0.27 2.32 7.58
N VAL A 98 0.05 1.71 8.72
CA VAL A 98 -0.05 0.24 8.89
C VAL A 98 -1.49 -0.23 8.71
N MET A 99 -2.44 0.45 9.36
CA MET A 99 -3.87 0.13 9.21
C MET A 99 -4.38 0.31 7.77
N ALA A 100 -3.89 1.33 7.06
CA ALA A 100 -4.24 1.55 5.66
C ALA A 100 -3.67 0.45 4.75
N ASP A 101 -2.42 0.04 4.97
CA ASP A 101 -1.76 -1.04 4.23
C ASP A 101 -2.45 -2.40 4.47
N GLU A 102 -2.86 -2.68 5.70
CA GLU A 102 -3.61 -3.89 6.04
C GLU A 102 -4.97 -3.91 5.33
N LYS A 103 -5.70 -2.78 5.34
CA LYS A 103 -6.96 -2.64 4.59
C LYS A 103 -6.75 -2.82 3.10
N ALA A 104 -5.70 -2.22 2.53
CA ALA A 104 -5.39 -2.35 1.12
C ALA A 104 -5.12 -3.82 0.74
N LYS A 105 -4.29 -4.52 1.53
CA LYS A 105 -4.02 -5.96 1.34
C LYS A 105 -5.28 -6.81 1.44
N GLU A 106 -6.17 -6.50 2.38
CA GLU A 106 -7.44 -7.22 2.52
C GLU A 106 -8.35 -6.99 1.31
N THR A 107 -8.45 -5.74 0.84
CA THR A 107 -9.21 -5.45 -0.39
C THR A 107 -8.62 -6.12 -1.62
N GLU A 108 -7.29 -6.18 -1.73
CA GLU A 108 -6.60 -6.87 -2.83
C GLU A 108 -6.89 -8.37 -2.83
N ARG A 109 -6.81 -9.03 -1.67
CA ARG A 109 -7.18 -10.45 -1.51
C ARG A 109 -8.63 -10.69 -1.90
N HIS A 110 -9.55 -9.84 -1.41
CA HIS A 110 -10.96 -9.98 -1.73
C HIS A 110 -11.22 -9.84 -3.23
N LEU A 111 -10.60 -8.85 -3.89
CA LEU A 111 -10.70 -8.67 -5.34
C LEU A 111 -10.13 -9.87 -6.10
N GLN A 112 -9.00 -10.43 -5.64
CA GLN A 112 -8.40 -11.61 -6.25
C GLN A 112 -9.31 -12.84 -6.13
N GLU A 113 -9.95 -13.06 -4.98
CA GLU A 113 -10.94 -14.13 -4.81
C GLU A 113 -12.17 -13.94 -5.71
N VAL A 114 -12.69 -12.72 -5.79
CA VAL A 114 -13.83 -12.41 -6.68
C VAL A 114 -13.45 -12.63 -8.14
N PHE A 115 -12.26 -12.21 -8.54
CA PHE A 115 -11.75 -12.42 -9.89
C PHE A 115 -11.65 -13.91 -10.24
N GLN A 116 -11.08 -14.73 -9.35
CA GLN A 116 -11.01 -16.18 -9.54
C GLN A 116 -12.40 -16.81 -9.66
N LYS A 117 -13.35 -16.42 -8.81
CA LYS A 117 -14.74 -16.90 -8.88
C LYS A 117 -15.40 -16.52 -10.20
N GLN A 118 -15.21 -15.28 -10.65
CA GLN A 118 -15.73 -14.82 -11.94
C GLN A 118 -15.11 -15.57 -13.11
N GLN A 119 -13.80 -15.83 -13.08
CA GLN A 119 -13.12 -16.60 -14.10
C GLN A 119 -13.68 -18.02 -14.22
N LEU A 120 -13.92 -18.70 -13.10
CA LEU A 120 -14.55 -20.02 -13.10
C LEU A 120 -15.97 -20.00 -13.69
N VAL A 121 -16.75 -18.96 -13.39
CA VAL A 121 -18.09 -18.78 -13.98
C VAL A 121 -17.99 -18.58 -15.50
N VAL A 122 -17.05 -17.77 -15.96
CA VAL A 122 -16.82 -17.54 -17.39
C VAL A 122 -16.42 -18.84 -18.09
N GLU A 123 -15.50 -19.61 -17.52
CA GLU A 123 -15.10 -20.92 -18.07
C GLU A 123 -16.28 -21.89 -18.14
N LYS A 124 -17.12 -21.94 -17.09
CA LYS A 124 -18.33 -22.76 -17.09
C LYS A 124 -19.32 -22.32 -18.18
N CYS A 125 -19.54 -21.02 -18.33
CA CYS A 125 -20.41 -20.48 -19.37
C CYS A 125 -19.87 -20.78 -20.77
N GLN A 126 -18.55 -20.67 -20.99
CA GLN A 126 -17.91 -21.04 -22.26
C GLN A 126 -18.13 -22.52 -22.58
N LEU A 127 -17.95 -23.41 -21.60
CA LEU A 127 -18.21 -24.83 -21.78
C LEU A 127 -19.67 -25.12 -22.15
N GLN A 128 -20.63 -24.47 -21.47
CA GLN A 128 -22.05 -24.59 -21.78
C GLN A 128 -22.38 -24.05 -23.19
N MET A 129 -21.76 -22.94 -23.60
CA MET A 129 -21.92 -22.41 -24.95
C MET A 129 -21.42 -23.40 -26.01
N GLU A 130 -20.27 -24.04 -25.79
CA GLU A 130 -19.75 -25.06 -26.73
C GLU A 130 -20.64 -26.30 -26.77
N GLN A 131 -21.18 -26.74 -25.63
CA GLN A 131 -22.15 -27.83 -25.58
C GLN A 131 -23.41 -27.52 -26.40
N LEU A 132 -24.00 -26.33 -26.19
CA LEU A 132 -25.18 -25.91 -26.94
C LEU A 132 -24.91 -25.77 -28.44
N LYS A 133 -23.73 -25.29 -28.83
CA LYS A 133 -23.34 -25.25 -30.26
C LYS A 133 -23.30 -26.64 -30.87
N GLU A 134 -22.78 -27.62 -30.15
CA GLU A 134 -22.72 -29.00 -30.64
C GLU A 134 -24.11 -29.65 -30.70
N GLU A 135 -24.96 -29.38 -29.72
CA GLU A 135 -26.38 -29.80 -29.76
C GLU A 135 -27.09 -29.21 -30.97
N ILE A 136 -26.93 -27.91 -31.25
CA ILE A 136 -27.50 -27.26 -32.44
C ILE A 136 -27.02 -27.94 -33.72
N ARG A 137 -25.70 -28.19 -33.87
CA ARG A 137 -25.17 -28.91 -35.04
C ARG A 137 -25.77 -30.30 -35.20
N SER A 138 -25.95 -31.02 -34.09
CA SER A 138 -26.54 -32.35 -34.12
C SER A 138 -28.01 -32.33 -34.58
N LEU A 139 -28.76 -31.30 -34.15
CA LEU A 139 -30.14 -31.07 -34.54
C LEU A 139 -30.24 -30.64 -36.01
N GLU A 140 -29.36 -29.77 -36.48
CA GLU A 140 -29.27 -29.38 -37.90
C GLU A 140 -29.03 -30.61 -38.78
N GLN A 141 -28.05 -31.45 -38.43
CA GLN A 141 -27.79 -32.70 -39.15
C GLN A 141 -28.99 -33.66 -39.11
N ALA A 142 -29.72 -33.72 -38.00
CA ALA A 142 -30.93 -34.53 -37.90
C ALA A 142 -32.04 -33.98 -38.80
N ALA A 143 -32.24 -32.67 -38.83
CA ALA A 143 -33.20 -32.01 -39.70
C ALA A 143 -32.86 -32.24 -41.18
N ASP A 144 -31.60 -32.09 -41.58
CA ASP A 144 -31.14 -32.38 -42.94
C ASP A 144 -31.43 -33.82 -43.36
N ARG A 145 -31.15 -34.79 -42.48
CA ARG A 145 -31.50 -36.20 -42.72
C ARG A 145 -32.98 -36.40 -42.94
N TRP A 146 -33.83 -35.76 -42.13
CA TRP A 146 -35.28 -35.81 -42.30
C TRP A 146 -35.75 -35.17 -43.59
N ILE A 147 -35.21 -34.01 -43.96
CA ILE A 147 -35.50 -33.33 -45.22
C ILE A 147 -35.11 -34.22 -46.40
N HIS A 148 -33.92 -34.83 -46.39
CA HIS A 148 -33.49 -35.76 -47.42
C HIS A 148 -34.38 -37.00 -47.51
N ALA A 149 -34.77 -37.58 -46.38
CA ALA A 149 -35.68 -38.72 -46.35
C ALA A 149 -37.07 -38.37 -46.90
N ALA A 150 -37.63 -37.23 -46.49
CA ALA A 150 -38.92 -36.72 -46.99
C ALA A 150 -38.86 -36.45 -48.50
N ASN A 151 -37.80 -35.80 -48.99
CA ASN A 151 -37.60 -35.54 -50.41
C ASN A 151 -37.47 -36.82 -51.23
N ARG A 152 -36.77 -37.84 -50.71
CA ARG A 152 -36.67 -39.15 -51.36
C ARG A 152 -38.03 -39.84 -51.41
N SER A 153 -38.79 -39.84 -50.32
CA SER A 153 -40.14 -40.40 -50.29
C SER A 153 -41.09 -39.68 -51.24
N SER A 154 -41.04 -38.34 -51.27
CA SER A 154 -41.80 -37.52 -52.21
C SER A 154 -41.43 -37.82 -53.66
N SER A 155 -40.13 -37.95 -53.96
CA SER A 155 -39.64 -38.30 -55.30
C SER A 155 -40.08 -39.71 -55.73
N LEU A 156 -40.04 -40.69 -54.81
CA LEU A 156 -40.56 -42.03 -55.07
C LEU A 156 -42.08 -42.02 -55.30
N ALA A 157 -42.83 -41.26 -54.51
CA ALA A 157 -44.27 -41.08 -54.71
C ALA A 157 -44.58 -40.46 -56.08
N GLY A 158 -43.81 -39.45 -56.51
CA GLY A 158 -43.93 -38.84 -57.84
C GLY A 158 -43.58 -39.80 -58.99
N LEU A 159 -42.56 -40.67 -58.81
CA LEU A 159 -42.25 -41.71 -59.80
C LEU A 159 -43.33 -42.78 -59.85
N LEU A 160 -43.86 -43.20 -58.71
CA LEU A 160 -44.95 -44.18 -58.65
C LEU A 160 -46.21 -43.63 -59.31
N SER A 161 -46.56 -42.36 -59.08
CA SER A 161 -47.72 -41.74 -59.73
C SER A 161 -47.52 -41.61 -61.24
N HIS A 162 -46.33 -41.30 -61.71
CA HIS A 162 -45.99 -41.27 -63.13
C HIS A 162 -46.02 -42.66 -63.78
N LEU A 163 -45.47 -43.69 -63.12
CA LEU A 163 -45.36 -45.05 -63.67
C LEU A 163 -46.68 -45.84 -63.62
N GLN A 164 -47.51 -45.61 -62.61
CA GLN A 164 -48.77 -46.35 -62.42
C GLN A 164 -50.00 -45.54 -62.85
N GLY A 165 -49.83 -44.26 -63.18
CA GLY A 165 -50.94 -43.34 -63.46
C GLY A 165 -51.78 -42.99 -62.23
N VAL A 166 -51.43 -43.45 -61.03
CA VAL A 166 -52.23 -43.22 -59.82
C VAL A 166 -51.65 -42.06 -59.01
N SER A 167 -52.37 -40.94 -58.91
CA SER A 167 -52.01 -39.83 -58.02
C SER A 167 -52.85 -39.86 -56.75
N LEU A 168 -52.19 -39.91 -55.61
CA LEU A 168 -52.83 -39.78 -54.31
C LEU A 168 -53.22 -38.31 -54.05
N VAL A 169 -54.50 -38.03 -53.81
CA VAL A 169 -55.05 -36.67 -53.66
C VAL A 169 -55.16 -36.27 -52.20
N SER A 170 -55.69 -37.15 -51.36
CA SER A 170 -55.79 -36.91 -49.91
C SER A 170 -55.71 -38.22 -49.13
N VAL A 171 -55.16 -38.13 -47.92
CA VAL A 171 -55.17 -39.19 -46.91
C VAL A 171 -55.79 -38.60 -45.65
N GLY A 172 -56.92 -39.14 -45.21
CA GLY A 172 -57.55 -38.87 -43.92
C GLY A 172 -57.52 -40.11 -43.01
N ASP A 173 -57.92 -39.94 -41.76
CA ASP A 173 -57.85 -41.03 -40.76
C ASP A 173 -58.75 -42.25 -41.08
N LYS A 174 -59.78 -42.05 -41.93
CA LYS A 174 -60.77 -43.08 -42.34
C LYS A 174 -61.10 -43.04 -43.84
N GLU A 175 -60.34 -42.28 -44.61
CA GLU A 175 -60.63 -41.94 -46.00
C GLU A 175 -59.31 -41.85 -46.79
N LEU A 176 -59.26 -42.43 -47.99
CA LEU A 176 -58.15 -42.33 -48.92
C LEU A 176 -58.70 -42.02 -50.32
N VAL A 177 -58.29 -40.89 -50.90
CA VAL A 177 -58.73 -40.46 -52.23
C VAL A 177 -57.59 -40.58 -53.24
N LEU A 178 -57.82 -41.36 -54.29
CA LEU A 178 -56.85 -41.67 -55.34
C LEU A 178 -57.41 -41.27 -56.70
N ASP A 179 -56.63 -40.61 -57.54
CA ASP A 179 -56.98 -40.31 -58.94
C ASP A 179 -56.17 -41.22 -59.87
N ILE A 180 -56.84 -42.02 -60.71
CA ILE A 180 -56.21 -42.97 -61.62
C ILE A 180 -56.27 -42.45 -63.07
N HIS A 181 -55.11 -42.36 -63.70
CA HIS A 181 -54.88 -41.91 -65.07
C HIS A 181 -54.46 -43.09 -65.93
N VAL A 182 -55.08 -43.25 -67.09
CA VAL A 182 -54.85 -44.41 -67.97
C VAL A 182 -53.68 -44.17 -68.95
N SER A 183 -53.28 -42.90 -69.19
CA SER A 183 -52.11 -42.53 -69.99
C SER A 183 -51.84 -41.01 -69.95
N GLU A 184 -50.57 -40.58 -69.99
CA GLU A 184 -50.18 -39.15 -70.07
C GLU A 184 -50.59 -38.45 -71.38
N LYS A 185 -51.02 -39.20 -72.40
CA LYS A 185 -51.28 -38.67 -73.76
C LYS A 185 -52.76 -38.47 -74.09
N THR A 186 -53.66 -38.59 -73.12
CA THR A 186 -55.10 -38.45 -73.34
C THR A 186 -55.70 -37.46 -72.35
N GLU A 187 -56.45 -36.46 -72.86
CA GLU A 187 -57.21 -35.44 -72.10
C GLU A 187 -58.46 -36.02 -71.40
N ILE A 188 -58.39 -37.28 -70.93
CA ILE A 188 -59.50 -37.94 -70.24
C ILE A 188 -59.40 -37.60 -68.76
N ALA A 189 -60.53 -37.22 -68.15
CA ALA A 189 -60.62 -36.92 -66.73
C ALA A 189 -60.16 -38.13 -65.90
N PRO A 190 -59.37 -37.93 -64.83
CA PRO A 190 -58.91 -39.02 -63.98
C PRO A 190 -60.09 -39.70 -63.27
N LEU A 191 -60.02 -41.03 -63.14
CA LEU A 191 -60.98 -41.78 -62.34
C LEU A 191 -60.66 -41.57 -60.86
N ARG A 192 -61.55 -40.90 -60.12
CA ARG A 192 -61.39 -40.69 -58.68
C ARG A 192 -61.96 -41.86 -57.90
N VAL A 193 -61.14 -42.46 -57.05
CA VAL A 193 -61.47 -43.58 -56.17
C VAL A 193 -61.38 -43.09 -54.73
N ASN A 194 -62.51 -43.07 -54.03
CA ASN A 194 -62.58 -42.80 -52.61
C ASN A 194 -62.69 -44.13 -51.86
N LEU A 195 -61.72 -44.42 -51.01
CA LEU A 195 -61.71 -45.58 -50.13
C LEU A 195 -62.02 -45.13 -48.72
N HIS A 196 -63.12 -45.61 -48.15
CA HIS A 196 -63.48 -45.37 -46.76
C HIS A 196 -63.34 -46.66 -45.97
N TRP A 197 -62.85 -46.58 -44.73
CA TRP A 197 -62.82 -47.74 -43.84
C TRP A 197 -63.40 -47.42 -42.46
N THR A 198 -64.11 -48.39 -41.91
CA THR A 198 -64.70 -48.29 -40.58
C THR A 198 -63.76 -48.83 -39.52
N SER A 199 -63.96 -48.43 -38.26
CA SER A 199 -63.18 -48.91 -37.11
C SER A 199 -63.33 -50.42 -36.84
N GLU A 200 -64.22 -51.09 -37.58
CA GLU A 200 -64.49 -52.53 -37.52
C GLU A 200 -63.82 -53.32 -38.66
N GLY A 201 -63.07 -52.64 -39.54
CA GLY A 201 -62.28 -53.27 -40.60
C GLY A 201 -63.02 -53.49 -41.93
N GLU A 202 -64.22 -52.92 -42.09
CA GLU A 202 -64.95 -52.95 -43.36
C GLU A 202 -64.45 -51.84 -44.30
N PHE A 203 -64.28 -52.17 -45.59
CA PHE A 203 -63.81 -51.26 -46.64
C PHE A 203 -64.96 -50.94 -47.62
N GLN A 204 -65.20 -49.65 -47.86
CA GLN A 204 -66.14 -49.16 -48.85
C GLN A 204 -65.39 -48.40 -49.94
N VAL A 205 -65.67 -48.71 -51.21
CA VAL A 205 -65.03 -48.11 -52.37
C VAL A 205 -66.08 -47.36 -53.18
N GLU A 206 -65.89 -46.05 -53.33
CA GLU A 206 -66.73 -45.19 -54.16
C GLU A 206 -65.92 -44.71 -55.38
N LEU A 207 -66.48 -44.85 -56.57
CA LEU A 207 -65.86 -44.49 -57.83
C LEU A 207 -66.59 -43.29 -58.44
N HIS A 208 -65.87 -42.20 -58.68
CA HIS A 208 -66.37 -41.00 -59.34
C HIS A 208 -65.62 -40.77 -60.66
N HIS A 209 -66.38 -40.61 -61.74
CA HIS A 209 -65.89 -40.31 -63.09
C HIS A 209 -65.91 -38.80 -63.37
#